data_AF-A0A267HRZ3-F1
#
_entry.id   AF-A0A267HRZ3-F1
#
_cell.length_a   1.000
_cell.length_b   1.000
_cell.length_c   1.000
_cell.angle_alpha   90.00
_cell.angle_beta   90.00
_cell.angle_gamma   90.00
#
_symmetry.space_group_name_H-M   'P 1'
#
loop_
_entity.id
_entity.type
_entity.pdbx_description
1 polymer ?
#
loop_
_entity_poly.entity_id
_entity_poly.type
_entity_poly.pdbx_seq_one_letter_code
_entity_poly.pdbx_strand_id
1 'polypeptide(L)'
;MATKNNGVKKFSGKAITGKKVWYFIQSVKAEVGSPALLPAFQTEGSVTYGGDNIDEQTKMGRIIIKSTDEHSIELTQYFIPNDESIKVVKDAKKNGNSVKVWRVVIDETVAKPADGIEDVKLYPAEFGYGMPDDVEIQDGDDLVETSYTLNIIGKLQEGDFPLSNDDIAAIEALYDYQNPGETTGDYDAIRKNPVSSGK
;
A
#
# COMPACT_ATOMS: atom_id res chain seq x y z
N MET A 1 -28.22 15.02 -39.85
CA MET A 1 -27.61 15.11 -38.50
C MET A 1 -27.33 13.69 -38.05
N ALA A 2 -26.05 13.30 -37.90
CA ALA A 2 -25.70 11.95 -37.47
C ALA A 2 -25.84 11.83 -35.95
N THR A 3 -26.71 10.94 -35.49
CA THR A 3 -26.92 10.64 -34.07
C THR A 3 -25.68 9.93 -33.53
N LYS A 4 -24.87 10.63 -32.74
CA LYS A 4 -23.70 10.03 -32.07
C LYS A 4 -24.22 9.23 -30.86
N ASN A 5 -24.32 7.91 -31.01
CA ASN A 5 -24.59 7.04 -29.88
C ASN A 5 -23.30 6.92 -29.05
N ASN A 6 -23.26 7.55 -27.87
CA ASN A 6 -22.12 7.48 -26.96
C ASN A 6 -21.97 6.09 -26.30
N GLY A 7 -22.89 5.17 -26.56
CA GLY A 7 -22.85 3.79 -26.08
C GLY A 7 -22.86 3.65 -24.55
N VAL A 8 -22.70 2.42 -24.06
CA VAL A 8 -22.45 2.14 -22.65
C VAL A 8 -21.21 1.26 -22.58
N LYS A 9 -20.22 1.67 -21.78
CA LYS A 9 -19.05 0.82 -21.48
C LYS A 9 -19.44 -0.14 -20.36
N LYS A 10 -19.45 -1.43 -20.65
CA LYS A 10 -19.64 -2.49 -19.66
C LYS A 10 -18.29 -2.90 -19.11
N PHE A 11 -18.19 -3.06 -17.78
CA PHE A 11 -17.00 -3.57 -17.12
C PHE A 11 -17.27 -5.02 -16.74
N SER A 12 -16.36 -5.91 -17.11
CA SER A 12 -16.35 -7.32 -16.72
C SER A 12 -14.96 -7.64 -16.19
N GLY A 13 -14.88 -8.17 -14.97
CA GLY A 13 -13.61 -8.51 -14.32
C GLY A 13 -13.85 -9.33 -13.06
N LYS A 14 -12.79 -9.95 -12.55
CA LYS A 14 -12.83 -10.61 -11.23
C LYS A 14 -12.66 -9.54 -10.15
N ALA A 15 -13.40 -9.65 -9.05
CA ALA A 15 -13.17 -8.80 -7.89
C ALA A 15 -11.75 -9.07 -7.34
N ILE A 16 -11.07 -8.00 -6.92
CA ILE A 16 -9.75 -8.09 -6.31
C ILE A 16 -9.92 -8.47 -4.83
N THR A 17 -9.03 -9.32 -4.32
CA THR A 17 -8.99 -9.69 -2.90
C THR A 17 -8.18 -8.67 -2.09
N GLY A 18 -8.52 -8.42 -0.83
CA GLY A 18 -7.75 -7.51 0.04
C GLY A 18 -6.25 -7.82 0.12
N LYS A 19 -5.88 -9.11 0.05
CA LYS A 19 -4.48 -9.60 -0.03
C LYS A 19 -3.68 -9.08 -1.22
N LYS A 20 -4.32 -8.46 -2.22
CA LYS A 20 -3.67 -7.86 -3.40
C LYS A 20 -3.55 -6.34 -3.28
N VAL A 21 -3.94 -5.75 -2.15
CA VAL A 21 -3.76 -4.32 -1.89
C VAL A 21 -2.73 -4.16 -0.79
N TRP A 22 -1.61 -3.53 -1.12
CA TRP A 22 -0.42 -3.45 -0.28
C TRP A 22 -0.11 -1.99 0.01
N TYR A 23 0.36 -1.71 1.22
CA TYR A 23 0.72 -0.37 1.61
C TYR A 23 2.21 -0.32 1.89
N PHE A 24 2.91 0.57 1.19
CA PHE A 24 4.32 0.81 1.38
C PHE A 24 4.50 2.16 2.06
N ILE A 25 5.52 2.27 2.91
CA ILE A 25 5.85 3.50 3.61
C ILE A 25 7.33 3.85 3.50
N GLN A 26 7.65 5.14 3.55
CA GLN A 26 9.02 5.62 3.56
C GLN A 26 9.15 6.92 4.35
N SER A 27 10.24 7.06 5.09
CA SER A 27 10.58 8.32 5.76
C SER A 27 10.81 9.43 4.74
N VAL A 28 10.29 10.63 5.01
CA VAL A 28 10.60 11.83 4.19
C VAL A 28 12.07 12.24 4.27
N LYS A 29 12.80 11.74 5.27
CA LYS A 29 14.24 11.98 5.47
C LYS A 29 15.13 10.92 4.80
N ALA A 30 14.53 9.88 4.22
CA ALA A 30 15.30 8.87 3.49
C ALA A 30 16.00 9.50 2.28
N GLU A 31 17.20 9.02 1.97
CA GLU A 31 17.95 9.49 0.81
C GLU A 31 17.20 9.18 -0.49
N VAL A 32 17.35 10.03 -1.49
CA VAL A 32 16.72 9.82 -2.81
C VAL A 32 17.23 8.50 -3.40
N GLY A 33 16.29 7.63 -3.80
CA GLY A 33 16.60 6.28 -4.30
C GLY A 33 16.54 5.19 -3.22
N SER A 34 16.29 5.53 -1.96
CA SER A 34 16.02 4.52 -0.93
C SER A 34 14.76 3.71 -1.28
N PRO A 35 14.72 2.41 -0.95
CA PRO A 35 13.54 1.59 -1.16
C PRO A 35 12.38 2.05 -0.28
N ALA A 36 11.15 1.72 -0.69
CA ALA A 36 9.99 1.82 0.19
C ALA A 36 9.95 0.58 1.10
N LEU A 37 9.50 0.77 2.34
CA LEU A 37 9.36 -0.28 3.33
C LEU A 37 7.96 -0.86 3.23
N LEU A 38 7.88 -2.18 3.17
CA LEU A 38 6.65 -2.93 3.33
C LEU A 38 6.48 -3.27 4.81
N PRO A 39 5.43 -2.81 5.50
CA PRO A 39 5.20 -3.20 6.87
C PRO A 39 4.95 -4.70 7.00
N ALA A 40 5.58 -5.31 7.98
CA ALA A 40 5.53 -6.75 8.14
C ALA A 40 4.18 -7.20 8.73
N PHE A 41 3.65 -8.33 8.23
CA PHE A 41 2.36 -8.89 8.63
C PHE A 41 1.22 -7.88 8.67
N GLN A 42 1.07 -7.08 7.61
CA GLN A 42 -0.09 -6.22 7.45
C GLN A 42 -1.38 -7.06 7.40
N THR A 43 -2.32 -6.78 8.32
CA THR A 43 -3.60 -7.52 8.42
C THR A 43 -4.70 -6.78 7.68
N GLU A 44 -4.76 -5.46 7.86
CA GLU A 44 -5.80 -4.61 7.32
C GLU A 44 -5.22 -3.30 6.78
N GLY A 45 -5.93 -2.72 5.83
CA GLY A 45 -5.64 -1.38 5.32
C GLY A 45 -6.90 -0.76 4.77
N SER A 46 -7.23 0.43 5.27
CA SER A 46 -8.40 1.19 4.85
C SER A 46 -7.95 2.51 4.24
N VAL A 47 -8.72 3.01 3.27
CA VAL A 47 -8.53 4.34 2.70
C VAL A 47 -9.87 5.06 2.72
N THR A 48 -9.87 6.26 3.28
CA THR A 48 -11.04 7.13 3.30
C THR A 48 -10.77 8.31 2.39
N TYR A 49 -11.63 8.48 1.39
CA TYR A 49 -11.66 9.67 0.52
C TYR A 49 -12.67 10.66 1.10
N GLY A 50 -12.26 11.34 2.17
CA GLY A 50 -13.06 12.35 2.83
C GLY A 50 -12.90 13.72 2.19
N GLY A 51 -13.70 14.66 2.67
CA GLY A 51 -13.69 16.05 2.24
C GLY A 51 -15.04 16.72 2.42
N ASP A 52 -15.01 18.02 2.66
CA ASP A 52 -16.22 18.80 2.86
C ASP A 52 -16.77 19.33 1.54
N ASN A 53 -18.09 19.46 1.49
CA ASN A 53 -18.79 20.18 0.44
C ASN A 53 -19.50 21.39 1.07
N ILE A 54 -19.38 22.54 0.42
CA ILE A 54 -20.26 23.68 0.67
C ILE A 54 -21.61 23.33 0.04
N ASP A 55 -22.63 23.27 0.89
CA ASP A 55 -23.99 22.95 0.49
C ASP A 55 -24.92 24.09 0.87
N GLU A 56 -25.38 24.82 -0.14
CA GLU A 56 -26.16 26.04 0.03
C GLU A 56 -27.51 25.94 -0.67
N GLN A 57 -28.58 26.17 0.09
CA GLN A 57 -29.93 26.20 -0.44
C GLN A 57 -30.24 27.60 -0.97
N THR A 58 -30.18 27.78 -2.29
CA THR A 58 -30.56 29.04 -2.92
C THR A 58 -32.05 29.06 -3.29
N LYS A 59 -32.55 30.26 -3.61
CA LYS A 59 -33.91 30.44 -4.15
C LYS A 59 -34.10 29.76 -5.52
N MET A 60 -33.03 29.39 -6.21
CA MET A 60 -33.05 28.72 -7.51
C MET A 60 -32.73 27.21 -7.41
N GLY A 61 -32.52 26.69 -6.20
CA GLY A 61 -32.16 25.29 -5.96
C GLY A 61 -30.92 25.13 -5.10
N ARG A 62 -30.51 23.88 -4.89
CA ARG A 62 -29.35 23.51 -4.08
C ARG A 62 -28.07 23.65 -4.90
N ILE A 63 -27.06 24.30 -4.35
CA ILE A 63 -25.71 24.38 -4.91
C ILE A 63 -24.80 23.53 -4.02
N ILE A 64 -24.07 22.60 -4.62
CA ILE A 64 -23.07 21.77 -3.93
C ILE A 64 -21.71 22.03 -4.59
N ILE A 65 -20.73 22.52 -3.82
CA ILE A 65 -19.38 22.84 -4.29
C ILE A 65 -18.38 22.15 -3.37
N LYS A 66 -17.41 21.43 -3.95
CA LYS A 66 -16.31 20.82 -3.20
C LYS A 66 -15.46 21.88 -2.48
N SER A 67 -15.18 21.68 -1.19
CA SER A 67 -14.45 22.64 -0.35
C SER A 67 -13.02 22.18 -0.06
N THR A 68 -12.88 21.10 0.70
CA THR A 68 -11.60 20.56 1.17
C THR A 68 -11.49 19.09 0.80
N ASP A 69 -10.24 18.61 0.71
CA ASP A 69 -9.92 17.20 0.57
C ASP A 69 -9.35 16.72 1.91
N GLU A 70 -9.92 15.65 2.46
CA GLU A 70 -9.51 15.06 3.73
C GLU A 70 -9.36 13.55 3.56
N HIS A 71 -8.26 13.16 2.93
CA HIS A 71 -7.98 11.74 2.72
C HIS A 71 -7.25 11.18 3.94
N SER A 72 -7.55 9.95 4.34
CA SER A 72 -6.82 9.25 5.39
C SER A 72 -6.57 7.79 5.01
N ILE A 73 -5.50 7.23 5.55
CA ILE A 73 -5.15 5.81 5.43
C ILE A 73 -4.96 5.26 6.84
N GLU A 74 -5.64 4.17 7.15
CA GLU A 74 -5.49 3.44 8.41
C GLU A 74 -4.84 2.10 8.10
N LEU A 75 -3.81 1.74 8.88
CA LEU A 75 -3.09 0.48 8.74
C LEU A 75 -2.98 -0.24 10.07
N THR A 76 -3.17 -1.56 9.99
CA THR A 76 -3.04 -2.47 11.13
C THR A 76 -2.08 -3.59 10.75
N GLN A 77 -1.16 -3.91 11.66
CA GLN A 77 -0.13 -4.91 11.45
C GLN A 77 0.35 -5.51 12.78
N TYR A 78 0.95 -6.70 12.73
CA TYR A 78 1.65 -7.23 13.91
C TYR A 78 2.99 -6.52 14.13
N PHE A 79 3.31 -6.27 15.40
CA PHE A 79 4.55 -5.62 15.80
C PHE A 79 5.71 -6.61 15.74
N ILE A 80 6.67 -6.36 14.84
CA ILE A 80 7.97 -7.03 14.85
C ILE A 80 9.02 -6.05 15.35
N PRO A 81 9.82 -6.38 16.39
CA PRO A 81 10.84 -5.48 16.93
C PRO A 81 11.87 -4.96 15.91
N ASN A 82 12.16 -5.75 14.88
CA ASN A 82 13.13 -5.42 13.82
C ASN A 82 12.49 -4.79 12.57
N ASP A 83 11.19 -4.50 12.58
CA ASP A 83 10.53 -3.84 11.46
C ASP A 83 10.80 -2.33 11.49
N GLU A 84 11.59 -1.85 10.53
CA GLU A 84 11.93 -0.44 10.37
C GLU A 84 10.71 0.42 10.01
N SER A 85 9.66 -0.17 9.44
CA SER A 85 8.45 0.52 9.01
C SER A 85 7.74 1.19 10.21
N ILE A 86 7.55 0.44 11.31
CA ILE A 86 6.93 0.93 12.54
C ILE A 86 7.80 2.02 13.18
N LYS A 87 9.12 1.85 13.13
CA LYS A 87 10.06 2.87 13.64
C LYS A 87 9.93 4.18 12.88
N VAL A 88 9.82 4.13 11.54
CA VAL A 88 9.61 5.32 10.70
C VAL A 88 8.34 6.06 11.11
N VAL A 89 7.22 5.35 11.30
CA VAL A 89 5.93 5.97 11.69
C VAL A 89 6.00 6.57 13.10
N LYS A 90 6.59 5.84 14.07
CA LYS A 90 6.77 6.35 15.44
C LYS A 90 7.66 7.58 15.50
N ASP A 91 8.78 7.57 14.78
CA ASP A 91 9.70 8.69 14.73
C ASP A 91 9.08 9.89 14.00
N ALA A 92 8.29 9.64 12.96
CA ALA A 92 7.52 10.68 12.29
C ALA A 92 6.50 11.33 13.24
N LYS A 93 5.73 10.54 14.00
CA LYS A 93 4.79 11.07 15.01
C LYS A 93 5.48 11.89 16.08
N LYS A 94 6.54 11.36 16.68
CA LYS A 94 7.29 12.02 17.77
C LYS A 94 7.93 13.34 17.35
N ASN A 95 8.40 13.40 16.12
CA ASN A 95 9.14 14.56 15.61
C ASN A 95 8.27 15.50 14.73
N GLY A 96 6.98 15.22 14.57
CA GLY A 96 6.07 15.99 13.73
C GLY A 96 6.45 15.99 12.23
N ASN A 97 7.03 14.90 11.74
CA ASN A 97 7.30 14.74 10.31
C ASN A 97 6.18 13.94 9.63
N SER A 98 5.99 14.15 8.34
CA SER A 98 5.16 13.27 7.52
C SER A 98 5.94 12.02 7.09
N VAL A 99 5.20 11.02 6.63
CA VAL A 99 5.68 9.77 6.03
C VAL A 99 5.12 9.70 4.61
N LYS A 100 5.91 9.22 3.66
CA LYS A 100 5.41 8.90 2.32
C LYS A 100 4.70 7.57 2.37
N VAL A 101 3.51 7.48 1.80
CA VAL A 101 2.73 6.24 1.74
C VAL A 101 2.26 5.98 0.30
N TRP A 102 2.30 4.71 -0.10
CA TRP A 102 1.79 4.23 -1.37
C TRP A 102 0.83 3.08 -1.12
N ARG A 103 -0.41 3.22 -1.59
CA ARG A 103 -1.37 2.12 -1.67
C ARG A 103 -1.29 1.53 -3.07
N VAL A 104 -0.86 0.28 -3.20
CA VAL A 104 -0.55 -0.38 -4.48
C VAL A 104 -1.48 -1.57 -4.68
N VAL A 105 -2.06 -1.68 -5.87
CA VAL A 105 -2.92 -2.81 -6.25
C VAL A 105 -2.09 -3.82 -7.07
N ILE A 106 -1.63 -4.88 -6.41
CA ILE A 106 -0.82 -5.95 -6.98
C ILE A 106 -1.73 -7.01 -7.62
N ASP A 107 -2.19 -6.74 -8.84
CA ASP A 107 -2.94 -7.71 -9.64
C ASP A 107 -2.41 -7.72 -11.08
N GLU A 108 -2.12 -8.91 -11.61
CA GLU A 108 -1.59 -9.07 -12.96
C GLU A 108 -2.51 -8.51 -14.06
N THR A 109 -3.82 -8.45 -13.83
CA THR A 109 -4.78 -7.94 -14.81
C THR A 109 -4.69 -6.42 -15.01
N VAL A 110 -4.09 -5.70 -14.06
CA VAL A 110 -3.87 -4.25 -14.11
C VAL A 110 -2.40 -3.87 -14.22
N ALA A 111 -1.49 -4.85 -14.22
CA ALA A 111 -0.06 -4.65 -14.36
C ALA A 111 0.28 -4.18 -15.78
N LYS A 112 1.16 -3.19 -15.87
CA LYS A 112 1.75 -2.71 -17.12
C LYS A 112 3.23 -3.11 -17.17
N PRO A 113 3.79 -3.38 -18.35
CA PRO A 113 5.24 -3.55 -18.48
C PRO A 113 5.95 -2.25 -18.11
N ALA A 114 7.08 -2.33 -17.41
CA ALA A 114 7.98 -1.19 -17.25
C ALA A 114 8.80 -1.01 -18.53
N ASP A 115 8.84 0.21 -19.05
CA ASP A 115 9.62 0.51 -20.27
C ASP A 115 11.12 0.34 -20.00
N GLY A 116 11.74 -0.62 -20.69
CA GLY A 116 13.19 -0.81 -20.70
C GLY A 116 13.78 -1.54 -19.50
N ILE A 117 12.97 -2.17 -18.64
CA ILE A 117 13.44 -2.98 -17.51
C ILE A 117 12.77 -4.35 -17.56
N GLU A 118 13.56 -5.40 -17.81
CA GLU A 118 13.09 -6.79 -17.70
C GLU A 118 12.74 -7.12 -16.25
N ASP A 119 11.72 -7.95 -16.05
CA ASP A 119 11.24 -8.43 -14.74
C ASP A 119 10.69 -7.37 -13.77
N VAL A 120 10.42 -6.16 -14.25
CA VAL A 120 9.71 -5.12 -13.48
C VAL A 120 8.36 -4.82 -14.12
N LYS A 121 7.32 -4.81 -13.28
CA LYS A 121 5.96 -4.46 -13.66
C LYS A 121 5.54 -3.19 -12.90
N LEU A 122 4.72 -2.40 -13.57
CA LEU A 122 4.11 -1.17 -13.05
C LEU A 122 2.69 -1.49 -12.59
N TYR A 123 2.42 -1.22 -11.31
CA TYR A 123 1.12 -1.46 -10.69
C TYR A 123 0.42 -0.14 -10.36
N PRO A 124 -0.92 -0.04 -10.55
CA PRO A 124 -1.66 1.13 -10.14
C PRO A 124 -1.47 1.41 -8.65
N ALA A 125 -1.13 2.65 -8.33
CA ALA A 125 -0.85 3.08 -6.98
C ALA A 125 -1.40 4.46 -6.67
N GLU A 126 -1.66 4.70 -5.39
CA GLU A 126 -2.07 5.99 -4.86
C GLU A 126 -1.02 6.46 -3.87
N PHE A 127 -0.45 7.63 -4.14
CA PHE A 127 0.63 8.21 -3.35
C PHE A 127 0.14 9.39 -2.52
N GLY A 128 0.63 9.49 -1.28
CA GLY A 128 0.40 10.66 -0.43
C GLY A 128 1.50 10.87 0.60
N TYR A 129 1.53 12.08 1.16
CA TYR A 129 2.26 12.38 2.38
C TYR A 129 1.31 12.25 3.56
N GLY A 130 1.45 11.21 4.36
CA GLY A 130 0.66 10.97 5.55
C GLY A 130 1.30 11.60 6.79
N MET A 131 0.56 12.40 7.53
CA MET A 131 0.91 12.83 8.88
C MET A 131 0.35 11.81 9.86
N PRO A 132 1.17 11.12 10.67
CA PRO A 132 0.67 10.19 11.68
C PRO A 132 -0.20 10.93 12.71
N ASP A 133 -1.47 10.53 12.85
CA ASP A 133 -2.41 11.09 13.80
C ASP A 133 -2.39 10.33 15.13
N ASP A 134 -2.42 9.01 15.02
CA ASP A 134 -2.29 8.08 16.13
C ASP A 134 -1.34 6.96 15.72
N VAL A 135 -0.67 6.41 16.73
CA VAL A 135 0.12 5.18 16.62
C VAL A 135 -0.12 4.44 17.92
N GLU A 136 -0.94 3.39 17.84
CA GLU A 136 -1.28 2.54 18.97
C GLU A 136 -0.51 1.24 18.87
N ILE A 137 0.04 0.81 20.01
CA ILE A 137 0.69 -0.49 20.15
C ILE A 137 -0.03 -1.20 21.26
N GLN A 138 -0.68 -2.32 20.93
CA GLN A 138 -1.43 -3.13 21.86
C GLN A 138 -0.58 -4.32 22.28
N ASP A 139 -0.06 -4.29 23.50
CA ASP A 139 0.82 -5.29 24.10
C ASP A 139 0.08 -6.15 25.13
N GLY A 140 -1.12 -6.61 24.76
CA GLY A 140 -1.95 -7.51 25.57
C GLY A 140 -1.39 -8.94 25.67
N ASP A 141 -2.26 -9.88 26.07
CA ASP A 141 -1.87 -11.30 26.26
C ASP A 141 -1.60 -12.06 24.94
N ASP A 142 -2.09 -11.54 23.82
CA ASP A 142 -1.94 -12.11 22.47
C ASP A 142 -0.72 -11.52 21.71
N LEU A 143 -0.65 -11.71 20.39
CA LEU A 143 0.39 -11.09 19.56
C LEU A 143 0.29 -9.56 19.63
N VAL A 144 1.43 -8.90 19.79
CA VAL A 144 1.49 -7.44 19.83
C VAL A 144 1.05 -6.89 18.48
N GLU A 145 0.02 -6.05 18.49
CA GLU A 145 -0.52 -5.39 17.29
C GLU A 145 -0.15 -3.91 17.30
N THR A 146 0.03 -3.34 16.11
CA THR A 146 0.25 -1.91 15.90
C THR A 146 -0.74 -1.40 14.87
N SER A 147 -1.50 -0.37 15.25
CA SER A 147 -2.41 0.36 14.36
C SER A 147 -2.01 1.83 14.30
N TYR A 148 -2.21 2.45 13.15
CA TYR A 148 -1.93 3.87 12.97
C TYR A 148 -2.74 4.49 11.84
N THR A 149 -3.19 5.72 12.10
CA THR A 149 -3.86 6.57 11.11
C THR A 149 -2.88 7.57 10.50
N LEU A 150 -2.84 7.62 9.17
CA LEU A 150 -2.11 8.59 8.38
C LEU A 150 -3.08 9.58 7.73
N ASN A 151 -3.12 10.81 8.24
CA ASN A 151 -3.87 11.90 7.64
C ASN A 151 -3.10 12.45 6.43
N ILE A 152 -3.65 12.29 5.22
CA ILE A 152 -2.97 12.66 3.99
C ILE A 152 -2.98 14.18 3.83
N ILE A 153 -1.81 14.76 3.65
CA ILE A 153 -1.63 16.17 3.36
C ILE A 153 -2.12 16.42 1.92
N GLY A 154 -3.29 17.05 1.81
CA GLY A 154 -3.95 17.31 0.53
C GLY A 154 -4.77 16.10 0.07
N LYS A 155 -4.43 15.55 -1.10
CA LYS A 155 -5.15 14.42 -1.69
C LYS A 155 -4.18 13.38 -2.23
N LEU A 156 -4.61 12.13 -2.22
CA LEU A 156 -3.88 11.03 -2.87
C LEU A 156 -3.73 11.31 -4.37
N GLN A 157 -2.55 11.02 -4.91
CA GLN A 157 -2.23 11.13 -6.32
C GLN A 157 -2.17 9.75 -6.95
N GLU A 158 -2.87 9.56 -8.06
CA GLU A 158 -2.77 8.34 -8.86
C GLU A 158 -1.40 8.27 -9.55
N GLY A 159 -0.83 7.08 -9.61
CA GLY A 159 0.44 6.80 -10.27
C GLY A 159 0.63 5.32 -10.52
N ASP A 160 1.82 4.97 -10.97
CA ASP A 160 2.24 3.59 -11.18
C ASP A 160 3.46 3.32 -10.27
N PHE A 161 3.42 2.23 -9.50
CA PHE A 161 4.48 1.81 -8.59
C PHE A 161 5.25 0.62 -9.20
N PRO A 162 6.58 0.72 -9.36
CA PRO A 162 7.39 -0.37 -9.90
C PRO A 162 7.64 -1.45 -8.85
N LEU A 163 7.35 -2.70 -9.20
CA LEU A 163 7.71 -3.88 -8.41
C LEU A 163 8.40 -4.90 -9.32
N SER A 164 9.48 -5.51 -8.83
CA SER A 164 10.09 -6.64 -9.51
C SER A 164 9.31 -7.93 -9.24
N ASN A 165 9.43 -8.90 -10.15
CA ASN A 165 8.87 -10.24 -9.92
C ASN A 165 9.43 -10.89 -8.65
N ASP A 166 10.70 -10.63 -8.30
CA ASP A 166 11.32 -11.12 -7.08
C ASP A 166 10.73 -10.49 -5.83
N ASP A 167 10.40 -9.19 -5.86
CA ASP A 167 9.71 -8.51 -4.75
C ASP A 167 8.34 -9.14 -4.53
N ILE A 168 7.57 -9.34 -5.60
CA ILE A 168 6.24 -9.97 -5.53
C ILE A 168 6.34 -11.41 -5.03
N ALA A 169 7.31 -12.18 -5.52
CA ALA A 169 7.52 -13.56 -5.10
C ALA A 169 7.97 -13.64 -3.65
N ALA A 170 8.89 -12.79 -3.18
CA ALA A 170 9.30 -12.76 -1.77
C ALA A 170 8.13 -12.40 -0.85
N ILE A 171 7.24 -11.55 -1.34
CA ILE A 171 6.02 -11.12 -0.65
C ILE A 171 4.98 -12.25 -0.58
N GLU A 172 4.79 -13.03 -1.66
CA GLU A 172 3.82 -14.13 -1.74
C GLU A 172 4.36 -15.45 -1.15
N ALA A 173 5.69 -15.64 -1.10
CA ALA A 173 6.37 -16.88 -0.71
C ALA A 173 6.22 -17.29 0.77
N LEU A 174 5.57 -16.48 1.61
CA LEU A 174 5.19 -16.90 2.96
C LEU A 174 4.26 -18.14 2.97
N TYR A 175 3.66 -18.49 1.83
CA TYR A 175 2.71 -19.62 1.71
C TYR A 175 2.97 -20.55 0.52
N ASP A 176 4.15 -20.49 -0.10
CA ASP A 176 4.45 -21.36 -1.24
C ASP A 176 4.62 -22.84 -0.83
N TYR A 177 4.13 -23.73 -1.68
CA TYR A 177 4.32 -25.17 -1.54
C TYR A 177 5.82 -25.51 -1.62
N GLN A 178 6.35 -26.07 -0.54
CA GLN A 178 7.74 -26.52 -0.46
C GLN A 178 7.83 -28.01 -0.79
N ASN A 179 8.61 -28.39 -1.80
CA ASN A 179 8.93 -29.81 -1.98
C ASN A 179 9.79 -30.29 -0.81
N PRO A 180 9.57 -31.52 -0.30
CA PRO A 180 10.41 -32.10 0.75
C PRO A 180 11.91 -32.05 0.38
N GLY A 181 12.72 -31.37 1.21
CA GLY A 181 14.18 -31.32 1.08
C GLY A 181 14.75 -30.13 0.29
N GLU A 182 13.92 -29.27 -0.32
CA GLU A 182 14.40 -28.08 -1.06
C GLU A 182 14.62 -26.84 -0.18
N THR A 183 13.99 -26.82 0.99
CA THR A 183 13.99 -25.70 1.94
C THR A 183 14.10 -26.22 3.39
N THR A 184 14.65 -25.39 4.27
CA THR A 184 14.73 -25.64 5.71
C THR A 184 14.44 -24.34 6.47
N GLY A 185 13.92 -24.42 7.68
CA GLY A 185 13.55 -23.23 8.48
C GLY A 185 12.06 -23.21 8.79
N ASP A 186 11.67 -22.29 9.66
CA ASP A 186 10.26 -22.09 10.05
C ASP A 186 9.58 -21.07 9.12
N TYR A 187 8.27 -20.91 9.21
CA TYR A 187 7.46 -20.07 8.30
C TYR A 187 7.93 -18.61 8.21
N ASP A 188 8.60 -18.10 9.24
CA ASP A 188 9.16 -16.75 9.34
C ASP A 188 10.65 -16.66 8.94
N ALA A 189 11.28 -17.80 8.61
CA ALA A 189 12.73 -17.89 8.38
C ALA A 189 13.11 -19.00 7.38
N ILE A 190 12.38 -19.13 6.28
CA ILE A 190 12.63 -20.13 5.22
C ILE A 190 13.99 -19.88 4.55
N ARG A 191 14.82 -20.93 4.48
CA ARG A 191 16.13 -20.93 3.80
C ARG A 191 16.13 -21.95 2.67
N LYS A 192 16.56 -21.53 1.47
CA LYS A 192 16.86 -22.44 0.35
C LYS A 192 18.34 -22.83 0.43
N ASN A 193 18.66 -24.09 0.13
CA ASN A 193 20.07 -24.49 -0.02
C ASN A 193 20.71 -23.65 -1.14
N PRO A 194 21.90 -23.06 -0.94
CA PRO A 194 22.62 -22.45 -2.04
C PRO A 194 22.89 -23.54 -3.06
N VAL A 195 22.37 -23.37 -4.28
CA VAL A 195 22.64 -24.29 -5.38
C VAL A 195 24.16 -24.36 -5.52
N SER A 196 24.73 -25.53 -5.25
CA SER A 196 26.12 -25.82 -5.55
C SER A 196 26.27 -25.77 -7.07
N SER A 197 26.67 -24.62 -7.60
CA SER A 197 27.27 -24.53 -8.92
C SER A 197 28.58 -25.32 -8.86
N GLY A 198 28.53 -26.59 -9.24
CA GLY A 198 29.60 -27.54 -9.02
C GLY A 198 29.67 -28.65 -10.07
N LYS A 199 30.34 -28.30 -11.18
CA LYS A 199 30.94 -29.13 -12.25
C LYS A 199 30.05 -29.69 -13.35
#